data_AF-A0A534RWX1-F1
#
_entry.id   AF-A0A534RWX1-F1
#
_cell.length_a   1.000
_cell.length_b   1.000
_cell.length_c   1.000
_cell.angle_alpha   90.00
_cell.angle_beta   90.00
_cell.angle_gamma   90.00
#
_symmetry.space_group_name_H-M   'P 1'
#
loop_
_entity.id
_entity.type
_entity.pdbx_description
1 polymer ?
#
loop_
_entity_poly.entity_id
_entity_poly.type
_entity_poly.pdbx_seq_one_letter_code
_entity_poly.pdbx_strand_id
1 'polypeptide(L)'
;MPILRTPGGPLLELPAMRLSGPALDAPANTRAMYRSIFHWRPLLNGYGGYWPAGFPERMALARELPDAEALAQLRRETRLELLLVHAGDFGRLERDLCARGLGSSASCSRAMVTICCSP
;
A
#
# COMPACT_ATOMS: atom_id res chain seq x y z
N MET A 1 -8.34 11.80 10.56
CA MET A 1 -8.04 11.41 9.15
C MET A 1 -9.35 11.26 8.35
N PRO A 2 -9.87 12.33 7.73
CA PRO A 2 -11.17 12.32 7.05
C PRO A 2 -11.18 11.58 5.68
N ILE A 3 -10.06 11.57 4.95
CA ILE A 3 -10.02 11.04 3.57
C ILE A 3 -10.18 9.51 3.49
N LEU A 4 -9.69 8.77 4.49
CA LEU A 4 -9.85 7.31 4.56
C LEU A 4 -11.29 6.90 4.83
N ARG A 5 -12.05 7.72 5.58
CA ARG A 5 -13.45 7.45 5.92
C ARG A 5 -14.41 7.86 4.81
N THR A 6 -13.92 8.56 3.79
CA THR A 6 -14.73 8.87 2.62
C THR A 6 -14.87 7.60 1.79
N PRO A 7 -16.10 7.17 1.44
CA PRO A 7 -16.30 6.07 0.52
C PRO A 7 -15.52 6.33 -0.78
N GLY A 8 -14.76 5.35 -1.23
CA GLY A 8 -13.94 5.49 -2.43
C GLY A 8 -13.48 4.14 -2.95
N GLY A 9 -12.72 4.19 -4.04
CA GLY A 9 -12.24 3.02 -4.75
C GLY A 9 -11.13 2.24 -4.03
N PRO A 10 -10.47 1.32 -4.75
CA PRO A 10 -9.48 0.42 -4.19
C PRO A 10 -8.32 1.14 -3.49
N LEU A 11 -7.88 0.54 -2.39
CA LEU A 11 -6.80 1.01 -1.52
C LEU A 11 -5.70 -0.04 -1.44
N LEU A 12 -4.44 0.40 -1.49
CA LEU A 12 -3.28 -0.44 -1.17
C LEU A 12 -2.64 0.07 0.13
N GLU A 13 -2.53 -0.80 1.13
CA GLU A 13 -1.79 -0.52 2.36
C GLU A 13 -0.34 -1.02 2.27
N LEU A 14 0.61 -0.17 2.63
CA LEU A 14 2.03 -0.51 2.75
C LEU A 14 2.50 -0.42 4.21
N PRO A 15 3.41 -1.29 4.66
CA PRO A 15 4.02 -2.37 3.88
C PRO A 15 3.04 -3.55 3.66
N ALA A 16 2.83 -3.94 2.40
CA ALA A 16 2.11 -5.16 2.05
C ALA A 16 3.01 -6.40 2.13
N MET A 17 4.32 -6.18 2.09
CA MET A 17 5.38 -7.15 2.33
C MET A 17 6.64 -6.42 2.78
N ARG A 18 7.56 -7.15 3.42
CA ARG A 18 8.88 -6.62 3.78
C ARG A 18 9.80 -6.61 2.56
N LEU A 19 10.64 -5.59 2.43
CA LEU A 19 11.60 -5.48 1.32
C LEU A 19 12.58 -6.67 1.29
N SER A 20 13.06 -7.10 2.46
CA SER A 20 13.95 -8.27 2.61
C SER A 20 13.20 -9.59 2.87
N GLY A 21 11.86 -9.59 2.80
CA GLY A 21 11.02 -10.74 3.13
C GLY A 21 10.38 -11.40 1.91
N PRO A 22 9.60 -12.49 2.14
CA PRO A 22 8.87 -13.16 1.08
C PRO A 22 7.89 -12.21 0.39
N ALA A 23 7.67 -12.40 -0.92
CA ALA A 23 6.72 -11.60 -1.70
C ALA A 23 5.26 -11.74 -1.20
N LEU A 24 4.96 -12.87 -0.56
CA LEU A 24 3.68 -13.12 0.11
C LEU A 24 3.89 -13.07 1.62
N ASP A 25 3.52 -11.95 2.23
CA ASP A 25 3.60 -11.73 3.68
C ASP A 25 2.20 -11.81 4.29
N ALA A 26 1.78 -13.01 4.69
CA ALA A 26 0.47 -13.22 5.30
C ALA A 26 0.25 -12.31 6.53
N PRO A 27 1.19 -12.19 7.49
CA PRO A 27 1.04 -11.25 8.62
C PRO A 27 0.79 -9.79 8.22
N ALA A 28 1.53 -9.26 7.25
CA ALA A 28 1.34 -7.89 6.78
C ALA A 28 -0.05 -7.71 6.11
N ASN A 29 -0.46 -8.67 5.28
CA ASN A 29 -1.74 -8.65 4.58
C ASN A 29 -2.94 -8.88 5.50
N THR A 30 -2.81 -9.72 6.53
CA THR A 30 -3.84 -9.91 7.56
C THR A 30 -3.99 -8.63 8.40
N ARG A 31 -2.89 -7.94 8.70
CA ARG A 31 -2.95 -6.65 9.42
C ARG A 31 -3.67 -5.57 8.59
N ALA A 32 -3.39 -5.48 7.29
CA ALA A 32 -4.13 -4.61 6.37
C ALA A 32 -5.63 -4.98 6.35
N MET A 33 -5.96 -6.27 6.21
CA MET A 33 -7.35 -6.73 6.25
C MET A 33 -8.07 -6.34 7.55
N TYR A 34 -7.40 -6.47 8.71
CA TYR A 34 -7.94 -6.03 9.99
C TYR A 34 -8.17 -4.51 10.03
N ARG A 35 -7.21 -3.70 9.52
CA ARG A 35 -7.34 -2.23 9.47
C ARG A 35 -8.44 -1.76 8.52
N SER A 36 -8.79 -2.56 7.53
CA SER A 36 -9.86 -2.29 6.58
C SER A 36 -11.21 -2.00 7.22
N ILE A 37 -11.50 -2.59 8.38
CA ILE A 37 -12.77 -2.40 9.10
C ILE A 37 -12.95 -0.96 9.60
N PHE A 38 -11.89 -0.16 9.66
CA PHE A 38 -11.96 1.24 10.10
C PHE A 38 -12.31 2.21 8.96
N HIS A 39 -12.08 1.81 7.71
CA HIS A 39 -12.28 2.67 6.54
C HIS A 39 -13.23 2.09 5.50
N TRP A 40 -13.53 0.79 5.54
CA TRP A 40 -14.48 0.10 4.65
C TRP A 40 -14.23 0.29 3.16
N ARG A 41 -13.00 0.64 2.77
CA ARG A 41 -12.59 0.76 1.36
C ARG A 41 -12.12 -0.61 0.85
N PRO A 42 -12.39 -0.97 -0.42
CA PRO A 42 -11.88 -2.20 -1.00
C PRO A 42 -10.35 -2.25 -0.91
N LEU A 43 -9.79 -3.35 -0.41
CA LEU A 43 -8.34 -3.52 -0.29
C LEU A 43 -7.78 -4.34 -1.44
N LEU A 44 -6.64 -3.90 -1.98
CA LEU A 44 -5.86 -4.66 -2.95
C LEU A 44 -4.94 -5.69 -2.28
N ASN A 45 -4.51 -5.41 -1.06
CA ASN A 45 -3.68 -6.27 -0.24
C ASN A 45 -4.47 -6.73 0.99
N GLY A 46 -4.54 -8.03 1.20
CA GLY A 46 -5.41 -8.63 2.21
C GLY A 46 -5.30 -10.14 2.15
N TYR A 47 -5.29 -10.78 3.31
CA TYR A 47 -5.21 -12.24 3.40
C TYR A 47 -6.28 -12.78 4.35
N GLY A 48 -7.25 -13.48 3.77
CA GLY A 48 -8.39 -14.11 4.44
C GLY A 48 -8.35 -15.64 4.43
N GLY A 49 -7.18 -16.25 4.26
CA GLY A 49 -7.00 -17.71 4.22
C GLY A 49 -6.68 -18.29 2.82
N TYR A 50 -6.74 -17.48 1.77
CA TYR A 50 -6.23 -17.83 0.44
C TYR A 50 -5.71 -16.59 -0.30
N TRP A 51 -4.84 -16.81 -1.29
CA TRP A 51 -4.34 -15.74 -2.17
C TRP A 51 -5.15 -15.73 -3.47
N PRO A 52 -5.75 -14.59 -3.86
CA PRO A 52 -6.45 -14.49 -5.14
C PRO A 52 -5.51 -14.72 -6.32
N ALA A 53 -6.06 -15.13 -7.46
CA ALA A 53 -5.30 -15.18 -8.72
C ALA A 53 -4.72 -13.79 -9.05
N GLY A 54 -3.50 -13.76 -9.60
CA GLY A 54 -2.82 -12.50 -9.92
C GLY A 54 -2.32 -11.73 -8.70
N PHE A 55 -2.44 -12.25 -7.47
CA PHE A 55 -1.99 -11.58 -6.26
C PHE A 55 -0.46 -11.44 -6.18
N PRO A 56 0.33 -12.50 -6.43
CA PRO A 56 1.80 -12.38 -6.43
C PRO A 56 2.32 -11.35 -7.44
N GLU A 57 1.75 -11.30 -8.64
CA GLU A 57 2.13 -10.38 -9.72
C GLU A 57 1.83 -8.93 -9.35
N ARG A 58 0.63 -8.68 -8.80
CA ARG A 58 0.26 -7.35 -8.27
C ARG A 58 1.15 -6.93 -7.10
N MET A 59 1.53 -7.86 -6.23
CA MET A 59 2.44 -7.58 -5.13
C MET A 59 3.86 -7.34 -5.60
N ALA A 60 4.31 -7.98 -6.68
CA ALA A 60 5.59 -7.67 -7.31
C ALA A 60 5.63 -6.22 -7.80
N LEU A 61 4.59 -5.75 -8.51
CA LEU A 61 4.46 -4.35 -8.90
C LEU A 61 4.41 -3.40 -7.70
N ALA A 62 3.73 -3.79 -6.61
CA ALA A 62 3.69 -3.02 -5.39
C ALA A 62 5.06 -2.89 -4.69
N ARG A 63 6.01 -3.81 -4.91
CA ARG A 63 7.39 -3.72 -4.39
C ARG A 63 8.26 -2.71 -5.12
N GLU A 64 7.95 -2.44 -6.38
CA GLU A 64 8.72 -1.53 -7.22
C GLU A 64 8.39 -0.06 -6.95
N LEU A 65 7.31 0.19 -6.19
CA LEU A 65 6.99 1.53 -5.70
C LEU A 65 8.18 2.12 -4.91
N PRO A 66 8.57 3.40 -5.15
CA PRO A 66 7.77 4.46 -5.77
C PRO A 66 7.93 4.62 -7.30
N ASP A 67 8.39 3.60 -8.03
CA ASP A 67 8.52 3.68 -9.49
C ASP A 67 7.20 4.10 -10.17
N ALA A 68 7.29 5.09 -11.07
CA ALA A 68 6.14 5.72 -11.69
C ALA A 68 5.46 4.81 -12.73
N GLU A 69 6.21 3.95 -13.41
CA GLU A 69 5.68 2.99 -14.38
C GLU A 69 4.95 1.86 -13.66
N ALA A 70 5.56 1.31 -12.60
CA ALA A 70 4.93 0.31 -11.74
C ALA A 70 3.62 0.84 -11.13
N LEU A 71 3.61 2.10 -10.67
CA LEU A 71 2.40 2.73 -10.14
C LEU A 71 1.32 2.93 -11.20
N ALA A 72 1.71 3.37 -12.40
CA ALA A 72 0.78 3.52 -13.52
C ALA A 72 0.18 2.17 -13.92
N GLN A 73 0.98 1.12 -13.96
CA GLN A 73 0.53 -0.24 -14.25
C GLN A 73 -0.44 -0.75 -13.18
N LEU A 74 -0.06 -0.63 -11.91
CA LEU A 74 -0.91 -1.03 -10.80
C LEU A 74 -2.27 -0.31 -10.83
N ARG A 75 -2.27 0.99 -11.15
CA ARG A 75 -3.50 1.78 -11.32
C ARG A 75 -4.34 1.32 -12.51
N ARG A 76 -3.73 0.97 -13.65
CA ARG A 76 -4.44 0.43 -14.82
C ARG A 76 -5.11 -0.91 -14.51
N GLU A 77 -4.40 -1.80 -13.84
CA GLU A 77 -4.86 -3.17 -13.56
C GLU A 77 -5.93 -3.23 -12.46
N THR A 78 -5.78 -2.39 -11.43
CA THR A 78 -6.58 -2.51 -10.20
C THR A 78 -7.51 -1.33 -9.94
N ARG A 79 -7.43 -0.27 -10.76
CA ARG A 79 -8.10 1.02 -10.54
C ARG A 79 -7.75 1.63 -9.17
N LEU A 80 -6.52 1.41 -8.70
CA LEU A 80 -6.00 1.96 -7.44
C LEU A 80 -6.30 3.46 -7.32
N GLU A 81 -6.95 3.82 -6.22
CA GLU A 81 -7.32 5.22 -5.93
C GLU A 81 -6.47 5.82 -4.80
N LEU A 82 -6.10 5.00 -3.79
CA LEU A 82 -5.38 5.48 -2.61
C LEU A 82 -4.27 4.53 -2.17
N LEU A 83 -3.13 5.09 -1.77
CA LEU A 83 -2.00 4.34 -1.21
C LEU A 83 -1.76 4.76 0.25
N LEU A 84 -2.10 3.90 1.20
CA LEU A 84 -1.87 4.18 2.61
C LEU A 84 -0.51 3.60 3.03
N VAL A 85 0.37 4.41 3.61
CA VAL A 85 1.72 4.01 4.00
C VAL A 85 1.87 4.12 5.51
N HIS A 86 2.06 3.00 6.18
CA HIS A 86 2.28 2.95 7.62
C HIS A 86 3.77 3.07 7.92
N ALA A 87 4.28 4.31 8.00
CA ALA A 87 5.69 4.60 8.19
C ALA A 87 6.28 3.90 9.44
N GLY A 88 5.47 3.72 10.49
CA GLY A 88 5.85 3.01 11.72
C GLY A 88 6.08 1.50 11.53
N ASP A 89 5.41 0.87 10.56
CA ASP A 89 5.48 -0.58 10.31
C ASP A 89 6.71 -0.99 9.48
N PHE A 90 7.36 -0.04 8.80
CA PHE A 90 8.62 -0.27 8.09
C PHE A 90 9.76 -0.53 9.08
N GLY A 91 10.64 -1.49 8.79
CA GLY A 91 11.87 -1.70 9.55
C GLY A 91 12.80 -0.47 9.49
N ARG A 92 13.78 -0.39 10.40
CA ARG A 92 14.76 0.73 10.42
C ARG A 92 15.40 0.99 9.05
N LEU A 93 15.91 -0.06 8.40
CA LEU A 93 16.52 0.03 7.08
C LEU A 93 15.54 0.56 6.01
N GLU A 94 14.29 0.11 6.06
CA GLU A 94 13.27 0.48 5.08
C GLU A 94 12.82 1.94 5.28
N ARG A 95 12.74 2.40 6.55
CA ARG A 95 12.51 3.81 6.87
C ARG A 95 13.63 4.71 6.36
N ASP A 96 14.89 4.28 6.51
CA ASP A 96 16.05 5.04 6.03
C ASP A 96 16.07 5.12 4.49
N LEU A 97 15.70 4.03 3.81
CA LEU A 97 15.56 3.99 2.35
C LEU A 97 14.38 4.84 1.86
N CYS A 98 13.22 4.76 2.53
CA CYS A 98 12.07 5.62 2.25
C CYS A 98 12.40 7.10 2.48
N ALA A 99 13.08 7.46 3.58
CA ALA A 99 13.48 8.84 3.86
C ALA A 99 14.45 9.40 2.80
N ARG A 100 15.23 8.52 2.15
CA ARG A 100 16.15 8.90 1.07
C ARG A 100 15.51 8.91 -0.33
N GLY A 101 14.50 8.07 -0.58
CA GLY A 101 13.85 7.92 -1.88
C GLY A 101 12.55 8.72 -2.06
N LEU A 102 11.79 8.95 -0.99
CA LEU A 102 10.62 9.82 -0.97
C LEU A 102 11.06 11.20 -0.48
N GLY A 103 11.54 12.03 -1.41
CA GLY A 103 11.72 13.45 -1.12
C GLY A 103 10.40 14.08 -0.66
N SER A 104 10.30 14.40 0.63
CA SER A 104 9.42 15.42 1.26
C SER A 104 8.09 15.74 0.54
N SER A 105 7.24 14.76 0.26
CA SER A 105 5.87 15.00 -0.22
C SER A 105 4.86 14.50 0.81
N ALA A 106 4.94 15.06 2.02
CA ALA A 106 3.92 14.97 3.06
C ALA A 106 2.69 15.85 2.72
N SER A 107 2.15 15.71 1.51
CA SER A 107 0.99 16.48 1.04
C SER A 107 -0.14 15.53 0.66
N CYS A 108 -1.22 15.59 1.45
CA CYS A 108 -2.47 14.90 1.21
C CYS A 108 -3.24 15.66 0.10
N SER A 109 -2.89 15.44 -1.17
CA SER A 109 -3.58 16.05 -2.31
C SER A 109 -4.34 15.02 -3.14
N ARG A 110 -5.51 15.45 -3.63
CA ARG A 110 -6.60 14.65 -4.21
C ARG A 110 -6.39 14.24 -5.67
N ALA A 111 -5.16 14.27 -6.18
CA ALA A 111 -4.87 13.91 -7.56
C ALA A 111 -3.57 13.09 -7.64
N MET A 112 -3.70 11.87 -8.16
CA MET A 112 -2.66 10.83 -8.33
C MET A 112 -2.05 10.32 -7.02
N VAL A 113 -2.60 9.18 -6.55
CA VAL A 113 -1.99 8.28 -5.55
C VAL A 113 -1.48 9.03 -4.32
N THR A 114 -2.40 9.45 -3.46
CA THR A 114 -2.06 10.04 -2.17
C THR A 114 -1.29 9.01 -1.33
N ILE A 115 -0.03 9.30 -1.00
CA ILE A 115 0.77 8.57 -0.01
C ILE A 115 0.44 9.16 1.35
N CYS A 116 -0.43 8.50 2.11
CA CYS A 116 -0.72 8.91 3.48
C CYS A 116 0.26 8.22 4.44
N CYS A 117 1.26 8.94 4.94
CA CYS A 117 2.13 8.44 6.02
C CYS A 117 1.37 8.48 7.35
N SER A 118 0.95 7.32 7.86
CA SER A 118 0.42 7.22 9.23
C SER A 118 1.57 7.00 10.22
N PRO A 119 1.65 7.76 11.33
CA PRO A 119 2.63 7.53 12.40
C PRO A 119 2.39 6.19 13.12
#